data_AF-A0A167G9Q7-F1
#
_entry.id   AF-A0A167G9Q7-F1
#
_cell.length_a   1.000
_cell.length_b   1.000
_cell.length_c   1.000
_cell.angle_alpha   90.00
_cell.angle_beta   90.00
_cell.angle_gamma   90.00
#
_symmetry.space_group_name_H-M   'P 1'
#
loop_
_entity.id
_entity.type
_entity.pdbx_description
1 polymer ?
#
loop_
_entity_poly.entity_id
_entity_poly.type
_entity_poly.pdbx_seq_one_letter_code
_entity_poly.pdbx_strand_id
1 'polypeptide(L)'
;MHIDFYLSQSGFKKTEKHDIKRIDRLLSNHALLRVSTSVYVSLRRFVVTDKHPVILVDWSHADTQTKHCILRASIVSEGRALTLYQKSTFSFQYPCPKVQNAT
;
A
#
# COMPACT_ATOMS: atom_id res chain seq x y z
N MET A 1 -16.03 -2.40 -1.36
CA MET A 1 -17.33 -1.79 -1.02
C MET A 1 -17.28 -1.35 0.44
N HIS A 2 -16.76 -0.15 0.74
CA HIS A 2 -17.09 0.63 1.96
C HIS A 2 -16.41 2.02 2.03
N ILE A 3 -16.06 2.66 0.92
CA ILE A 3 -15.60 4.07 0.93
C ILE A 3 -16.78 5.03 0.74
N ASP A 4 -17.83 4.60 0.05
CA ASP A 4 -19.00 5.44 -0.26
C ASP A 4 -19.79 5.89 0.98
N PHE A 5 -19.81 5.09 2.06
CA PHE A 5 -20.62 5.40 3.25
C PHE A 5 -20.03 6.54 4.10
N TYR A 6 -18.70 6.66 4.19
CA TYR A 6 -18.06 7.71 4.99
C TYR A 6 -18.03 9.08 4.30
N LEU A 7 -18.21 9.12 2.98
CA LEU A 7 -18.07 10.34 2.17
C LEU A 7 -19.41 11.00 1.78
N SER A 8 -20.54 10.41 2.19
CA SER A 8 -21.88 10.95 1.90
C SER A 8 -22.25 12.20 2.71
N GLN A 9 -21.48 12.55 3.75
CA GLN A 9 -21.79 13.66 4.67
C GLN A 9 -21.09 14.99 4.34
N SER A 10 -20.28 15.04 3.28
CA SER A 10 -19.55 16.24 2.85
C SER A 10 -19.82 16.51 1.36
N GLY A 11 -20.39 17.68 1.04
CA GLY A 11 -20.69 18.07 -0.35
C GLY A 11 -19.43 18.27 -1.18
N PHE A 12 -19.01 17.25 -1.93
CA PHE A 12 -17.83 17.32 -2.80
C PHE A 12 -18.08 18.15 -4.06
N LYS A 13 -17.09 18.95 -4.47
CA LYS A 13 -17.08 19.57 -5.81
C LYS A 13 -17.07 18.46 -6.86
N LYS A 14 -17.75 18.71 -7.98
CA LYS A 14 -17.95 17.72 -9.07
C LYS A 14 -16.64 17.03 -9.50
N THR A 15 -15.54 17.77 -9.56
CA THR A 15 -14.20 17.27 -9.92
C THR A 15 -13.64 16.25 -8.91
N GLU A 16 -13.76 16.51 -7.61
CA GLU A 16 -13.25 15.61 -6.55
C GLU A 16 -13.96 14.25 -6.60
N LYS A 17 -15.28 14.26 -6.81
CA LYS A 17 -16.06 13.04 -7.02
C LYS A 17 -15.58 12.24 -8.23
N HIS A 18 -15.16 12.91 -9.30
CA HIS A 18 -14.62 12.25 -10.48
C HIS A 18 -13.23 11.66 -10.22
N ASP A 19 -12.39 12.34 -9.45
CA ASP A 19 -11.04 11.87 -9.11
C ASP A 19 -11.06 10.68 -8.16
N ILE A 20 -11.96 10.68 -7.17
CA ILE A 20 -12.20 9.52 -6.31
C ILE A 20 -12.60 8.31 -7.17
N LYS A 21 -13.57 8.47 -8.06
CA LYS A 21 -14.00 7.38 -8.98
C LYS A 21 -12.86 6.90 -9.90
N ARG A 22 -11.98 7.79 -10.32
CA ARG A 22 -10.81 7.42 -11.14
C ARG A 22 -9.85 6.55 -10.34
N ILE A 23 -9.55 6.93 -9.09
CA ILE A 23 -8.73 6.14 -8.19
C ILE A 23 -9.40 4.79 -7.89
N ASP A 24 -10.71 4.75 -7.62
CA ASP A 24 -11.43 3.49 -7.38
C ASP A 24 -11.33 2.54 -8.57
N ARG A 25 -11.50 3.05 -9.79
CA ARG A 25 -11.34 2.26 -11.02
C ARG A 25 -9.91 1.77 -11.20
N LEU A 26 -8.92 2.60 -10.85
CA LEU A 26 -7.51 2.23 -10.91
C LEU A 26 -7.20 1.10 -9.90
N LEU A 27 -7.62 1.25 -8.65
CA LEU A 27 -7.39 0.28 -7.57
C LEU A 27 -8.15 -1.04 -7.79
N SER A 28 -9.31 -0.99 -8.45
CA SER A 28 -10.10 -2.18 -8.80
C SER A 28 -9.58 -2.89 -10.07
N ASN A 29 -8.57 -2.35 -10.75
CA ASN A 29 -8.00 -2.98 -11.93
C ASN A 29 -7.03 -4.10 -11.53
N HIS A 30 -7.51 -5.34 -11.54
CA HIS A 30 -6.72 -6.52 -11.18
C HIS A 30 -5.50 -6.76 -12.08
N ALA A 31 -5.53 -6.35 -13.35
CA ALA A 31 -4.38 -6.48 -14.24
C ALA A 31 -3.23 -5.56 -13.78
N LEU A 32 -3.55 -4.31 -13.42
CA LEU A 32 -2.59 -3.37 -12.84
C LEU A 32 -2.10 -3.83 -11.47
N LEU A 33 -3.01 -4.34 -10.63
CA LEU A 33 -2.63 -4.87 -9.32
C LEU A 33 -1.65 -6.04 -9.44
N ARG A 34 -1.82 -6.92 -10.44
CA ARG A 34 -0.92 -8.05 -10.68
C ARG A 34 0.51 -7.62 -11.01
N VAL A 35 0.67 -6.46 -11.66
CA VAL A 35 1.99 -5.90 -12.01
C VAL A 35 2.49 -4.85 -11.01
N SER A 36 1.76 -4.61 -9.91
CA SER A 36 2.12 -3.60 -8.90
C SER A 36 3.53 -3.79 -8.34
N THR A 37 3.98 -5.04 -8.16
CA THR A 37 5.37 -5.36 -7.78
C THR A 37 6.39 -4.75 -8.74
N SER A 38 6.11 -4.74 -10.05
CA SER A 38 7.00 -4.14 -11.05
C SER A 38 7.09 -2.62 -10.93
N VAL A 39 6.01 -1.96 -10.51
CA VAL A 39 6.00 -0.52 -10.23
C VAL A 39 6.96 -0.22 -9.08
N TYR A 40 6.85 -0.98 -7.99
CA TYR A 40 7.74 -0.87 -6.83
C TYR A 40 9.21 -1.12 -7.19
N VAL A 41 9.50 -2.16 -7.97
CA VAL A 41 10.87 -2.45 -8.46
C VAL A 41 11.42 -1.29 -9.30
N SER A 42 10.58 -0.67 -10.13
CA SER A 42 10.99 0.47 -10.95
C SER A 42 11.28 1.70 -10.08
N LEU A 43 10.43 1.96 -9.09
CA LEU A 43 10.61 3.05 -8.12
C LEU A 43 11.88 2.90 -7.28
N ARG A 44 12.24 1.66 -6.91
CA ARG A 44 13.46 1.36 -6.14
C ARG A 44 14.71 2.01 -6.75
N ARG A 45 14.82 2.04 -8.08
CA ARG A 45 15.99 2.61 -8.79
C ARG A 45 16.19 4.11 -8.53
N PHE A 46 15.13 4.83 -8.19
CA PHE A 46 15.18 6.27 -7.92
C PHE A 46 15.31 6.58 -6.43
N VAL A 47 14.86 5.65 -5.57
CA VAL A 47 14.71 5.90 -4.13
C VAL A 47 15.85 5.27 -3.32
N VAL A 48 16.43 4.16 -3.78
CA VAL A 48 17.54 3.50 -3.11
C VAL A 48 18.85 4.02 -3.69
N THR A 49 19.42 5.02 -3.03
CA THR A 49 20.67 5.68 -3.44
C THR A 49 21.88 5.13 -2.68
N ASP A 50 21.70 4.68 -1.45
CA ASP A 50 22.78 4.17 -0.60
C ASP A 50 23.20 2.76 -1.01
N LYS A 51 24.51 2.48 -0.87
CA LYS A 51 25.08 1.14 -1.10
C LYS A 51 24.54 0.11 -0.11
N HIS A 52 24.23 0.54 1.11
CA HIS A 52 23.73 -0.30 2.20
C HIS A 52 22.49 0.35 2.81
N PRO A 53 21.34 0.32 2.11
CA PRO A 53 20.13 0.98 2.57
C PRO A 53 19.57 0.23 3.79
N VAL A 54 19.10 0.99 4.79
CA VAL A 54 18.32 0.42 5.89
C VAL A 54 16.87 0.34 5.47
N ILE A 55 16.32 -0.88 5.44
CA ILE A 55 14.92 -1.14 5.10
C ILE A 55 14.15 -1.41 6.39
N LEU A 56 13.13 -0.59 6.63
CA LEU A 56 12.16 -0.76 7.71
C LEU A 56 11.06 -1.71 7.25
N VAL A 57 10.83 -2.77 8.02
CA VAL A 57 9.76 -3.75 7.76
C VAL A 57 8.76 -3.68 8.90
N ASP A 58 7.53 -3.28 8.58
CA ASP A 58 6.44 -3.09 9.55
C ASP A 58 5.15 -3.76 9.10
N TRP A 59 4.25 -3.97 10.07
CA TRP A 59 2.90 -4.40 9.83
C TRP A 59 1.91 -3.29 10.20
N SER A 60 0.87 -3.12 9.40
CA SER A 60 -0.25 -2.23 9.72
C SER A 60 -1.59 -2.91 9.49
N HIS A 61 -2.61 -2.54 10.27
CA HIS A 61 -3.97 -3.03 10.05
C HIS A 61 -4.58 -2.29 8.86
N ALA A 62 -5.12 -3.03 7.89
CA ALA A 62 -5.71 -2.47 6.68
C ALA A 62 -7.19 -2.07 6.86
N ASP A 63 -7.83 -2.59 7.90
CA ASP A 63 -9.23 -2.34 8.21
C ASP A 63 -9.46 -2.27 9.73
N THR A 64 -10.58 -1.64 10.10
CA THR A 64 -10.98 -1.45 11.51
C THR A 64 -11.38 -2.73 12.22
N GLN A 65 -11.72 -3.78 11.46
CA GLN A 65 -12.07 -5.09 11.99
C GLN A 65 -10.83 -5.99 12.15
N THR A 66 -9.63 -5.47 11.84
CA THR A 66 -8.35 -6.18 11.88
C THR A 66 -8.38 -7.51 11.10
N LYS A 67 -9.16 -7.60 10.03
CA LYS A 67 -9.26 -8.83 9.20
C LYS A 67 -8.10 -8.94 8.22
N HIS A 68 -7.61 -7.79 7.78
CA HIS A 68 -6.50 -7.66 6.87
C HIS A 68 -5.36 -6.88 7.52
N CYS A 69 -4.14 -7.35 7.28
CA CYS A 69 -2.91 -6.67 7.64
C CYS A 69 -2.10 -6.40 6.38
N ILE A 70 -1.26 -5.37 6.43
CA ILE A 70 -0.32 -5.02 5.37
C ILE A 70 1.07 -5.23 5.93
N LEU A 71 1.84 -6.12 5.32
CA LEU A 71 3.29 -6.15 5.48
C LEU A 71 3.88 -5.11 4.53
N ARG A 72 4.70 -4.21 5.06
CA ARG A 72 5.31 -3.13 4.29
C ARG A 72 6.81 -3.11 4.50
N ALA A 73 7.55 -2.95 3.41
CA ALA A 73 8.96 -2.63 3.42
C ALA A 73 9.14 -1.19 2.92
N SER A 74 9.89 -0.38 3.66
CA SER A 74 10.11 1.03 3.34
C SER A 74 11.54 1.47 3.63
N ILE A 75 11.98 2.53 2.98
CA ILE A 75 13.25 3.22 3.26
C ILE A 75 12.94 4.64 3.72
N VAL A 76 13.75 5.18 4.63
CA VAL A 76 13.63 6.57 5.05
C VAL A 76 14.39 7.45 4.06
N SER A 77 13.69 8.39 3.43
CA SER A 77 14.26 9.42 2.57
C SER A 77 13.72 10.76 2.99
N GLU A 78 14.60 11.71 3.30
CA GLU A 78 14.22 13.08 3.71
C GLU A 78 13.16 13.13 4.83
N GLY A 79 13.26 12.23 5.81
CA GLY A 79 12.32 12.15 6.93
C GLY A 79 10.96 11.52 6.58
N ARG A 80 10.79 10.97 5.38
CA ARG A 80 9.58 10.25 4.96
C ARG A 80 9.89 8.78 4.71
N ALA A 81 8.98 7.91 5.12
CA ALA A 81 9.04 6.50 4.74
C ALA A 81 8.51 6.32 3.32
N LEU A 82 9.36 5.86 2.41
CA LEU A 82 9.01 5.53 1.03
C LEU A 82 8.84 4.02 0.90
N THR A 83 7.63 3.58 0.55
CA THR A 83 7.29 2.17 0.38
C THR A 83 8.02 1.56 -0.81
N LEU A 84 8.89 0.58 -0.55
CA LEU A 84 9.57 -0.21 -1.56
C LEU A 84 8.78 -1.45 -1.94
N TYR A 85 7.92 -1.95 -1.05
CA TYR A 85 7.06 -3.10 -1.31
C TYR A 85 5.94 -3.14 -0.27
N GLN A 86 4.78 -3.65 -0.66
CA GLN A 86 3.71 -3.97 0.28
C GLN A 86 2.97 -5.24 -0.14
N LYS A 87 2.44 -5.94 0.85
CA LYS A 87 1.58 -7.11 0.65
C LYS A 87 0.41 -7.08 1.63
N SER A 88 -0.80 -7.13 1.10
CA SER A 88 -2.01 -7.34 1.91
C SER A 88 -2.16 -8.84 2.21
N THR A 89 -2.35 -9.15 3.48
CA THR A 89 -2.56 -10.50 3.99
C THR A 89 -3.77 -10.51 4.90
N PHE A 90 -4.27 -11.70 5.21
CA PHE A 90 -5.22 -11.85 6.29
C PHE A 90 -4.51 -11.75 7.65
N SER A 91 -5.21 -11.30 8.67
CA SER A 91 -4.65 -11.10 10.00
C SER A 91 -4.25 -12.39 10.70
N PHE A 92 -4.80 -13.55 10.35
CA PHE A 92 -4.28 -14.82 10.88
C PHE A 92 -2.83 -15.10 10.41
N GLN A 93 -2.35 -14.40 9.39
CA GLN A 93 -0.95 -14.49 8.91
C GLN A 93 -0.03 -13.50 9.64
N TYR A 94 -0.57 -12.70 10.56
CA TYR A 94 0.15 -11.82 11.47
C TYR A 94 0.51 -12.58 12.77
N PRO A 95 1.76 -12.61 13.27
CA PRO A 95 3.04 -12.36 12.63
C PRO A 95 3.69 -13.71 12.25
N CYS A 96 3.35 -14.26 11.08
CA CYS A 96 3.90 -15.54 10.63
C CYS A 96 5.31 -15.36 10.06
N PRO A 97 6.37 -15.98 10.63
CA PRO A 97 7.75 -15.82 10.17
C PRO A 97 7.98 -16.19 8.71
N LYS A 98 7.17 -17.09 8.16
CA LYS A 98 7.24 -17.50 6.75
C LYS A 98 6.93 -16.35 5.79
N VAL A 99 6.10 -15.40 6.21
CA VAL A 99 5.75 -14.23 5.40
C VAL A 99 6.82 -13.16 5.49
N GLN A 100 7.50 -13.07 6.64
CA GLN A 100 8.59 -12.12 6.86
C GLN A 100 9.88 -12.48 6.10
N ASN A 101 10.16 -13.78 5.93
CA ASN A 101 11.40 -14.27 5.29
C ASN A 101 11.28 -14.56 3.79
N ALA A 102 10.17 -14.20 3.15
CA ALA A 102 9.99 -14.41 1.71
C ALA A 102 10.93 -13.46 0.94
N THR A 103 12.13 -13.97 0.63
CA THR A 103 13.20 -13.32 -0.14
C THR A 103 13.20 -13.87 -1.56
#